data_AF-A0A8T4T5D9-F1
#
_entry.id   AF-A0A8T4T5D9-F1
#
_cell.length_a   1.000
_cell.length_b   1.000
_cell.length_c   1.000
_cell.angle_alpha   90.00
_cell.angle_beta   90.00
_cell.angle_gamma   90.00
#
_symmetry.space_group_name_H-M   'P 1'
#
loop_
_entity.id
_entity.type
_entity.pdbx_description
1 polymer ?
#
loop_
_entity_poly.entity_id
_entity_poly.type
_entity_poly.pdbx_seq_one_letter_code
_entity_poly.pdbx_strand_id
1 'polypeptide(L)'
;MKEFDIVPTLKIKRKGVFDLEGLYLMVRGWLDINGLFNNLKETEYTERTMPFGKELEVNWETYYDVSSYVKFKIKISFMAVGLSKVEIQKGHKKIPRDKGSIEVKLEGKV
;
A
#
# COMPACT_ATOMS: atom_id res chain seq x y z
N MET A 1 -8.85 -21.48 14.91
CA MET A 1 -9.74 -20.36 14.54
C MET A 1 -9.93 -20.44 13.04
N LYS A 2 -11.16 -20.56 12.52
CA LYS A 2 -11.39 -20.63 11.07
C LYS A 2 -11.40 -19.20 10.55
N GLU A 3 -10.49 -18.87 9.64
CA GLU A 3 -10.50 -17.57 8.95
C GLU A 3 -11.58 -17.59 7.86
N PHE A 4 -12.44 -16.58 7.83
CA PHE A 4 -13.41 -16.38 6.75
C PHE A 4 -13.12 -15.07 6.01
N ASP A 5 -13.15 -15.12 4.67
CA ASP A 5 -13.07 -13.92 3.84
C ASP A 5 -14.43 -13.21 3.87
N ILE A 6 -14.47 -12.01 4.45
CA ILE A 6 -15.73 -11.25 4.63
C ILE A 6 -15.90 -10.21 3.54
N VAL A 7 -14.77 -9.69 3.05
CA VAL A 7 -14.74 -8.65 2.03
C VAL A 7 -14.04 -9.23 0.81
N PRO A 8 -14.65 -9.15 -0.39
CA PRO A 8 -13.96 -9.56 -1.61
C PRO A 8 -12.67 -8.76 -1.77
N THR A 9 -11.57 -9.46 -2.05
CA THR A 9 -10.26 -8.86 -2.26
C THR A 9 -10.33 -7.73 -3.28
N LEU A 10 -10.05 -6.51 -2.84
CA LEU A 10 -9.99 -5.35 -3.72
C LEU A 10 -8.56 -5.19 -4.25
N LYS A 11 -8.42 -5.02 -5.55
CA LYS A 11 -7.14 -4.93 -6.22
C LYS A 11 -7.13 -3.79 -7.23
N ILE A 12 -6.22 -2.84 -7.02
CA ILE A 12 -6.06 -1.67 -7.90
C ILE A 12 -4.69 -1.76 -8.54
N LYS A 13 -4.64 -1.73 -9.88
CA LYS A 13 -3.40 -1.72 -10.67
C LYS A 13 -3.31 -0.46 -11.50
N ARG A 14 -2.14 0.17 -11.54
CA ARG A 14 -1.87 1.32 -12.41
C ARG A 14 -0.45 1.26 -12.95
N LYS A 15 -0.29 1.51 -14.25
CA LYS A 15 1.00 1.69 -14.90
C LYS A 15 1.13 3.14 -15.39
N GLY A 16 2.28 3.77 -15.14
CA GLY A 16 2.54 5.15 -15.56
C GLY A 16 3.36 5.92 -14.55
N VAL A 17 3.22 7.25 -14.57
CA VAL A 17 3.84 8.14 -13.59
C VAL A 17 2.86 8.43 -12.45
N PHE A 18 3.34 8.33 -11.22
CA PHE A 18 2.56 8.51 -10.01
C PHE A 18 3.43 9.07 -8.86
N ASP A 19 2.76 9.45 -7.78
CA ASP A 19 3.36 9.89 -6.54
C ASP A 19 3.28 8.75 -5.52
N LEU A 20 4.37 7.99 -5.37
CA LEU A 20 4.39 6.82 -4.49
C LEU A 20 4.33 7.23 -3.01
N GLU A 21 5.09 8.26 -2.64
CA GLU A 21 5.11 8.80 -1.28
C GLU A 21 3.72 9.33 -0.89
N GLY A 22 3.09 10.11 -1.77
CA GLY A 22 1.74 10.62 -1.56
C GLY A 22 0.70 9.50 -1.39
N LEU A 23 0.84 8.38 -2.13
CA LEU A 23 -0.03 7.22 -1.97
C LEU A 23 0.13 6.57 -0.58
N TYR A 24 1.36 6.36 -0.11
CA TYR A 24 1.62 5.82 1.23
C TYR A 24 1.03 6.70 2.32
N LEU A 25 1.25 8.02 2.23
CA LEU A 25 0.72 8.98 3.18
C LEU A 25 -0.82 9.00 3.17
N MET A 26 -1.43 8.91 1.99
CA MET A 26 -2.89 8.86 1.86
C MET A 26 -3.47 7.60 2.52
N VAL A 27 -2.89 6.42 2.28
CA VAL A 27 -3.37 5.17 2.90
C VAL A 27 -3.15 5.19 4.41
N ARG A 28 -2.00 5.67 4.86
CA ARG A 28 -1.71 5.84 6.29
C ARG A 28 -2.71 6.80 6.95
N GLY A 29 -2.99 7.95 6.32
CA GLY A 29 -3.97 8.91 6.82
C GLY A 29 -5.38 8.34 6.86
N TRP A 30 -5.77 7.54 5.85
CA TRP A 30 -7.06 6.84 5.88
C TRP A 30 -7.16 5.87 7.05
N LEU A 31 -6.09 5.11 7.34
CA LEU A 31 -6.06 4.22 8.50
C LEU A 31 -6.17 4.98 9.82
N ASP A 32 -5.52 6.13 9.94
CA ASP A 32 -5.53 6.97 11.13
C ASP A 32 -6.93 7.55 11.42
N ILE A 33 -7.58 8.11 10.39
CA ILE A 33 -8.95 8.64 10.49
C ILE A 33 -9.94 7.55 10.92
N ASN A 34 -9.70 6.29 10.56
CA ASN A 34 -10.55 5.16 10.93
C ASN A 34 -10.12 4.48 12.26
N GLY A 35 -9.14 5.03 12.98
CA GLY A 35 -8.65 4.48 14.26
C GLY A 35 -7.88 3.16 14.12
N LEU A 36 -7.53 2.77 12.89
CA LEU A 36 -6.82 1.53 12.57
C LEU A 36 -5.30 1.68 12.62
N PHE A 37 -4.80 2.91 12.74
CA PHE A 37 -3.37 3.18 12.72
C PHE A 37 -2.65 2.65 13.96
N ASN A 38 -3.29 2.67 15.13
CA ASN A 38 -2.67 2.23 16.39
C ASN A 38 -2.25 0.75 16.39
N ASN A 39 -2.94 -0.08 15.61
CA ASN A 39 -2.67 -1.51 15.48
C ASN A 39 -1.90 -1.85 14.19
N LEU A 40 -1.50 -0.83 13.41
CA LEU A 40 -0.81 -1.04 12.14
C LEU A 40 0.58 -1.62 12.38
N LYS A 41 0.88 -2.70 11.67
CA LYS A 41 2.18 -3.35 11.64
C LYS A 41 2.64 -3.47 10.20
N GLU A 42 3.84 -3.00 9.93
CA GLU A 42 4.53 -3.35 8.70
C GLU A 42 5.11 -4.75 8.85
N THR A 43 4.54 -5.71 8.13
CA THR A 43 4.94 -7.12 8.20
C THR A 43 6.01 -7.47 7.18
N GLU A 44 6.11 -6.70 6.10
CA GLU A 44 7.14 -6.86 5.10
C GLU A 44 7.52 -5.52 4.48
N TYR A 45 8.82 -5.33 4.29
CA TYR A 45 9.41 -4.29 3.47
C TYR A 45 10.55 -4.92 2.68
N THR A 46 10.38 -5.03 1.37
CA THR A 46 11.39 -5.58 0.46
C THR A 46 11.61 -4.59 -0.68
N GLU A 47 12.82 -4.05 -0.77
CA GLU A 47 13.27 -3.25 -1.90
C GLU A 47 14.37 -4.00 -2.66
N ARG A 48 14.18 -4.20 -3.97
CA ARG A 48 15.16 -4.86 -4.84
C ARG A 48 15.52 -3.92 -5.98
N THR A 49 16.82 -3.78 -6.25
CA THR A 49 17.30 -3.04 -7.42
C THR A 49 17.55 -4.02 -8.55
N MET A 50 16.78 -3.89 -9.63
CA MET A 50 16.88 -4.71 -10.83
C MET A 50 17.49 -3.89 -11.98
N PRO A 51 18.06 -4.52 -13.02
CA PRO A 51 18.61 -3.80 -14.18
C PRO A 51 17.60 -2.90 -14.90
N PHE A 52 16.30 -3.22 -14.80
CA PHE A 52 15.19 -2.51 -15.44
C PHE A 52 14.44 -1.54 -14.50
N GLY A 53 14.95 -1.30 -13.29
CA GLY A 53 14.36 -0.41 -12.29
C GLY A 53 14.28 -1.06 -10.91
N LYS A 54 13.60 -0.40 -9.97
CA LYS A 54 13.42 -0.93 -8.62
C LYS A 54 12.11 -1.71 -8.50
N GLU A 55 12.12 -2.72 -7.65
CA GLU A 55 10.93 -3.40 -7.14
C GLU A 55 10.77 -3.07 -5.67
N LEU A 56 9.54 -2.80 -5.25
CA LEU A 56 9.17 -2.49 -3.89
C LEU A 56 7.95 -3.31 -3.51
N GLU A 57 8.06 -4.08 -2.44
CA GLU A 57 6.96 -4.81 -1.83
C GLU A 57 6.84 -4.37 -0.37
N VAL A 58 5.66 -3.89 0.00
CA VAL A 58 5.35 -3.49 1.37
C VAL A 58 4.04 -4.11 1.79
N ASN A 59 4.03 -4.81 2.91
CA ASN A 59 2.84 -5.42 3.49
C ASN A 59 2.55 -4.78 4.85
N TRP A 60 1.34 -4.26 4.98
CA TRP A 60 0.80 -3.76 6.25
C TRP A 60 -0.34 -4.65 6.71
N GLU A 61 -0.40 -4.87 8.02
CA GLU A 61 -1.50 -5.55 8.68
C GLU A 61 -2.02 -4.69 9.83
N THR A 62 -3.33 -4.63 9.99
CA THR A 62 -3.96 -4.00 11.16
C THR A 62 -5.16 -4.82 11.60
N TYR A 63 -5.57 -4.59 12.85
CA TYR A 63 -6.67 -5.29 13.48
C TYR A 63 -7.74 -4.31 13.95
N TYR A 64 -8.99 -4.67 13.68
CA TYR A 64 -10.16 -4.00 14.21
C TYR A 64 -10.90 -4.95 15.14
N ASP A 65 -10.93 -4.60 16.43
CA ASP A 65 -11.61 -5.39 17.46
C ASP A 65 -13.11 -5.08 17.44
N VAL A 66 -13.94 -6.07 17.10
CA VAL A 66 -15.41 -5.93 17.11
C VAL A 66 -15.98 -6.35 18.46
N SER A 67 -15.41 -7.41 19.04
CA SER A 67 -15.73 -7.92 20.37
C SER A 67 -14.53 -8.68 20.94
N SER A 68 -14.62 -9.17 22.18
CA SER A 68 -13.57 -10.01 22.80
C SER A 68 -13.31 -11.31 22.06
N TYR A 69 -14.24 -11.76 21.21
CA TYR A 69 -14.16 -13.03 20.48
C TYR A 69 -13.94 -12.85 18.97
N VAL A 70 -14.13 -11.63 18.44
CA VAL A 70 -14.14 -11.36 17.00
C VAL A 70 -13.22 -10.19 16.69
N LYS A 71 -12.22 -10.44 15.84
CA LYS A 71 -11.29 -9.45 15.33
C LYS A 71 -11.27 -9.49 13.81
N PHE A 72 -11.35 -8.34 13.15
CA PHE A 72 -11.07 -8.26 11.73
C PHE A 72 -9.59 -8.02 11.51
N LYS A 73 -8.98 -8.86 10.68
CA LYS A 73 -7.62 -8.66 10.17
C LYS A 73 -7.71 -8.01 8.80
N ILE A 74 -7.15 -6.81 8.68
CA ILE A 74 -7.04 -6.06 7.43
C ILE A 74 -5.60 -6.15 6.96
N LYS A 75 -5.38 -6.59 5.73
CA LYS A 75 -4.07 -6.63 5.08
C LYS A 75 -4.06 -5.68 3.87
N ILE A 76 -3.02 -4.86 3.79
CA ILE A 76 -2.76 -3.94 2.69
C ILE A 76 -1.41 -4.30 2.10
N SER A 77 -1.39 -4.64 0.81
CA SER A 77 -0.16 -4.98 0.09
C SER A 77 0.09 -3.96 -1.01
N PHE A 78 1.26 -3.34 -0.98
CA PHE A 78 1.78 -2.50 -2.03
C PHE A 78 2.84 -3.28 -2.80
N MET A 79 2.69 -3.36 -4.11
CA MET A 79 3.68 -3.96 -4.99
C MET A 79 3.95 -3.01 -6.15
N ALA A 80 5.19 -2.53 -6.25
CA ALA A 80 5.63 -1.67 -7.32
C ALA A 80 6.80 -2.31 -8.06
N VAL A 81 6.74 -2.30 -9.39
CA VAL A 81 7.71 -2.96 -10.28
C VAL A 81 8.19 -1.99 -11.35
N GLY A 82 9.48 -2.05 -11.65
CA GLY A 82 10.11 -1.20 -12.66
C GLY A 82 10.08 0.28 -12.28
N LEU A 83 10.21 0.57 -10.98
CA LEU A 83 10.24 1.93 -10.46
C LEU A 83 11.50 2.65 -10.95
N SER A 84 11.28 3.81 -11.54
CA SER A 84 12.32 4.75 -11.97
C SER A 84 11.89 6.17 -11.60
N LYS A 85 12.85 7.03 -11.27
CA LYS A 85 12.57 8.44 -11.00
C LYS A 85 12.52 9.21 -12.32
N VAL A 86 11.49 10.02 -12.50
CA VAL A 86 11.33 10.93 -13.63
C VAL A 86 11.06 12.33 -13.12
N GLU A 87 11.60 13.34 -13.81
CA GLU A 87 11.29 14.73 -13.50
C GLU A 87 10.07 15.17 -14.32
N ILE A 88 9.02 15.65 -13.67
CA ILE A 88 7.90 16.31 -14.35
C ILE A 88 8.01 17.81 -14.14
N GLN A 89 7.91 18.57 -15.21
CA GLN A 89 7.81 20.02 -15.16
C GLN A 89 6.35 20.44 -14.90
N LYS A 90 6.08 21.02 -13.73
CA LYS A 90 4.78 21.62 -13.39
C LYS A 90 4.99 23.13 -13.24
N GLY A 91 4.76 23.87 -14.33
CA GLY A 91 5.11 25.29 -14.42
C GLY A 91 6.62 25.50 -14.45
N HIS A 92 7.16 26.31 -13.53
CA HIS A 92 8.60 26.57 -13.40
C HIS A 92 9.33 25.62 -12.44
N LYS A 93 8.63 24.67 -11.80
CA LYS A 93 9.22 23.74 -10.84
C LYS A 93 9.33 22.34 -11.45
N LYS A 94 10.52 21.75 -11.33
CA LYS A 94 10.74 20.31 -11.57
C LYS A 94 10.35 19.56 -10.31
N ILE A 95 9.45 18.59 -10.44
CA ILE A 95 9.01 17.74 -9.33
C ILE A 95 9.41 16.30 -9.65
N PRO A 96 10.25 15.66 -8.82
CA PRO A 96 10.57 14.25 -9.01
C PRO A 96 9.32 13.40 -8.77
N ARG A 97 9.09 12.45 -9.68
CA ARG A 97 7.97 11.51 -9.63
C ARG A 97 8.43 10.09 -9.92
N ASP A 98 7.62 9.12 -9.52
CA ASP A 98 7.89 7.71 -9.72
C ASP A 98 7.17 7.22 -10.98
N LYS A 99 7.89 6.53 -11.85
CA LYS A 99 7.34 5.87 -13.04
C LYS A 99 7.52 4.38 -12.89
N GLY A 100 6.45 3.62 -13.08
CA GLY A 100 6.48 2.17 -13.01
C GLY A 100 5.09 1.54 -13.14
N SER A 101 4.96 0.32 -12.63
CA SER A 101 3.68 -0.32 -12.37
C SER A 101 3.48 -0.43 -10.86
N ILE A 102 2.33 -0.02 -10.36
CA ILE A 102 1.95 -0.18 -8.95
C ILE A 102 0.65 -0.97 -8.84
N GLU A 103 0.61 -1.81 -7.82
CA GLU A 103 -0.52 -2.59 -7.39
C GLU A 103 -0.75 -2.33 -5.90
N VAL A 104 -1.99 -2.03 -5.54
CA VAL A 104 -2.44 -1.98 -4.15
C VAL A 104 -3.54 -3.01 -3.98
N LYS A 105 -3.37 -3.90 -3.00
CA LYS A 105 -4.32 -4.96 -2.68
C LYS A 105 -4.81 -4.76 -1.25
N LEU A 106 -6.13 -4.85 -1.07
CA LEU A 106 -6.79 -4.78 0.22
C LEU A 106 -7.54 -6.09 0.47
N GLU A 107 -7.27 -6.71 1.61
CA GLU A 107 -7.85 -7.98 2.03
C GLU A 107 -8.40 -7.84 3.44
N GLY A 108 -9.59 -8.40 3.70
CA GLY A 108 -10.25 -8.38 5.00
C GLY A 108 -10.72 -9.76 5.41
N LYS A 109 -10.27 -10.23 6.56
CA LYS A 109 -10.59 -11.54 7.14
C LYS A 109 -11.12 -11.41 8.57
N VAL A 110 -11.91 -12.38 9.02
CA VAL A 110 -12.32 -12.58 10.45
C VAL A 110 -11.86 -13.92 10.96
#